data_AF-A0A4U9HTX8-F1
#
_entry.id   AF-A0A4U9HTX8-F1
#
_cell.length_a   1.000
_cell.length_b   1.000
_cell.length_c   1.000
_cell.angle_alpha   90.00
_cell.angle_beta   90.00
_cell.angle_gamma   90.00
#
_symmetry.space_group_name_H-M   'P 1'
#
loop_
_entity.id
_entity.type
_entity.pdbx_description
1 polymer ?
#
loop_
_entity_poly.entity_id
_entity_poly.type
_entity_poly.pdbx_seq_one_letter_code
_entity_poly.pdbx_strand_id
1 'polypeptide(L)' 'MKSSAEGDNRVNALLGIEAIFGNELPLDGVFIDAVMSAYLTLLEKGAKATVAQYAAAI' A
#
# COMPACT_ATOMS: atom_id res chain seq x y z
N MET A 1 6.20 -7.70 22.49
CA MET A 1 5.48 -7.92 21.22
C MET A 1 5.95 -6.87 20.23
N LYS A 2 6.79 -7.24 19.25
CA LYS A 2 7.10 -6.37 18.11
C LYS A 2 5.90 -6.43 17.17
N SER A 3 4.85 -5.68 17.49
CA SER A 3 3.89 -5.31 16.46
C SER A 3 4.67 -4.34 15.58
N SER A 4 5.31 -4.85 14.52
CA SER A 4 5.64 -4.01 13.36
C SER A 4 4.40 -3.17 13.12
N ALA A 5 4.54 -1.84 13.18
CA ALA A 5 3.38 -0.96 13.06
C ALA A 5 2.74 -1.16 11.68
N GLU A 6 1.78 -2.09 11.61
CA GLU A 6 0.91 -2.34 10.47
C GLU A 6 0.18 -1.02 10.16
N GLY A 7 0.18 -0.60 8.90
CA GLY A 7 -0.43 0.67 8.45
C GLY A 7 0.57 1.64 7.82
N ASP A 8 0.32 2.94 7.97
CA ASP A 8 1.02 4.02 7.25
C ASP A 8 2.54 3.94 7.34
N ASN A 9 3.08 3.59 8.50
CA ASN A 9 4.51 3.47 8.72
C ASN A 9 5.15 2.36 7.87
N ARG A 10 4.41 1.28 7.57
CA ARG A 10 4.89 0.18 6.72
C ARG A 10 4.95 0.62 5.25
N VAL A 11 3.89 1.26 4.77
CA VAL A 11 3.81 1.72 3.37
C VAL A 11 4.85 2.80 3.12
N ASN A 12 4.94 3.80 3.99
CA ASN A 12 5.93 4.88 3.86
C ASN A 12 7.37 4.37 3.93
N ALA A 13 7.66 3.39 4.80
CA ALA A 13 8.99 2.79 4.88
C ALA A 13 9.38 2.00 3.61
N LEU A 14 8.43 1.32 2.98
CA LEU A 14 8.67 0.58 1.73
C LEU A 14 8.83 1.52 0.55
N LEU A 15 7.98 2.55 0.46
CA LEU A 15 8.07 3.55 -0.61
C LEU A 15 9.36 4.38 -0.53
N GLY A 16 9.94 4.54 0.67
CA GLY A 16 11.25 5.19 0.83
C GLY A 16 12.44 4.43 0.25
N ILE A 17 12.26 3.22 -0.31
CA ILE A 17 13.35 2.48 -0.96
C ILE A 17 13.57 3.04 -2.36
N GLU A 18 14.46 4.03 -2.47
CA GLU A 18 14.77 4.74 -3.72
C GLU A 18 15.17 3.80 -4.88
N ALA A 19 15.95 2.75 -4.60
CA ALA A 19 16.37 1.80 -5.62
C ALA A 19 15.20 1.01 -6.27
N ILE A 20 14.02 1.00 -5.65
CA ILE A 20 12.81 0.32 -6.16
C ILE A 20 11.81 1.34 -6.71
N PHE A 21 11.54 2.40 -5.96
CA PHE A 21 10.45 3.35 -6.25
C PHE A 21 10.91 4.69 -6.83
N GLY A 22 12.23 4.91 -6.92
CA GLY A 22 12.81 6.19 -7.32
C GLY A 22 12.48 7.30 -6.31
N ASN A 23 12.61 8.54 -6.77
CA ASN A 23 12.38 9.73 -5.94
C ASN A 23 11.03 10.41 -6.21
N GLU A 24 10.33 10.02 -7.29
CA GLU A 24 9.11 10.69 -7.73
C GLU A 24 7.86 10.07 -7.09
N LEU A 25 7.76 8.74 -7.09
CA LEU A 25 6.58 8.03 -6.56
C LEU A 25 6.31 8.30 -5.07
N PRO A 26 7.33 8.37 -4.18
CA PRO A 26 7.10 8.71 -2.77
C PRO A 26 6.71 10.17 -2.53
N LEU A 27 6.70 11.03 -3.55
CA LEU A 27 6.25 12.42 -3.49
C LEU A 27 4.87 12.61 -4.14
N ASP A 28 4.38 11.62 -4.88
CA ASP A 28 3.06 11.65 -5.49
C ASP A 28 2.00 11.19 -4.48
N GLY A 29 1.22 12.16 -3.98
CA GLY A 29 0.15 11.90 -3.02
C GLY A 29 -0.93 10.95 -3.56
N VAL A 30 -1.24 11.01 -4.86
CA VAL A 30 -2.24 10.11 -5.48
C VAL A 30 -1.72 8.68 -5.47
N PHE A 31 -0.44 8.50 -5.78
CA PHE A 31 0.21 7.20 -5.72
C PHE A 31 0.23 6.64 -4.29
N ILE A 32 0.64 7.45 -3.31
CA ILE A 32 0.68 7.05 -1.90
C ILE A 32 -0.71 6.63 -1.42
N ASP A 33 -1.73 7.44 -1.67
CA ASP A 33 -3.11 7.16 -1.25
C ASP A 33 -3.64 5.86 -1.87
N ALA A 34 -3.35 5.62 -3.16
CA ALA A 34 -3.74 4.41 -3.86
C ALA A 34 -3.07 3.15 -3.27
N VAL A 35 -1.75 3.21 -3.01
CA VAL A 35 -1.00 2.09 -2.41
C VAL A 35 -1.48 1.84 -0.97
N MET A 36 -1.73 2.90 -0.20
CA MET A 36 -2.23 2.79 1.18
C MET A 36 -3.60 2.12 1.22
N SER A 37 -4.53 2.57 0.38
CA SER A 37 -5.88 2.00 0.28
C SER A 37 -5.85 0.52 -0.12
N ALA A 38 -5.02 0.17 -1.10
CA ALA A 38 -4.82 -1.22 -1.50
C ALA A 38 -4.23 -2.05 -0.35
N TYR A 39 -3.22 -1.55 0.36
CA TYR A 39 -2.61 -2.23 1.50
C TYR A 39 -3.60 -2.49 2.64
N LEU A 40 -4.38 -1.47 3.03
CA LEU A 40 -5.40 -1.61 4.06
C LEU A 40 -6.49 -2.61 3.67
N THR A 41 -6.91 -2.60 2.41
CA THR A 41 -7.90 -3.57 1.91
C THR A 41 -7.33 -5.00 1.92
N LEU A 42 -6.05 -5.17 1.58
CA LEU A 42 -5.36 -6.46 1.67
C LEU A 42 -5.27 -6.97 3.10
N LEU A 43 -5.00 -6.10 4.07
CA LEU A 43 -4.98 -6.47 5.49
C LEU A 43 -6.36 -6.86 6.01
N GLU A 44 -7.41 -6.13 5.59
CA GLU A 44 -8.77 -6.37 6.05
C GLU A 44 -9.39 -7.63 5.42
N LYS A 45 -9.25 -7.80 4.10
CA LYS A 45 -10.01 -8.78 3.31
C LYS A 45 -9.17 -9.94 2.80
N GLY A 46 -7.86 -9.85 2.89
CA GLY A 46 -6.93 -10.78 2.27
C GLY A 46 -6.88 -10.63 0.73
N ALA A 47 -5.87 -11.28 0.12
CA ALA A 47 -5.54 -11.11 -1.29
C ALA A 47 -6.68 -11.48 -2.25
N LYS A 48 -7.28 -12.67 -2.08
CA LYS A 48 -8.32 -13.17 -3.00
C LYS A 48 -9.52 -12.23 -3.09
N ALA A 49 -10.03 -11.78 -1.94
CA ALA A 49 -11.21 -10.91 -1.89
C ALA A 49 -10.90 -9.50 -2.37
N THR A 50 -9.71 -8.97 -2.04
CA THR A 50 -9.26 -7.65 -2.51
C THR A 50 -9.17 -7.60 -4.03
N VAL A 51 -8.58 -8.62 -4.66
CA VAL A 51 -8.49 -8.71 -6.13
C VAL A 51 -9.87 -8.81 -6.76
N ALA A 52 -10.77 -9.63 -6.21
CA ALA A 52 -12.14 -9.74 -6.72
C ALA A 52 -12.90 -8.40 -6.63
N GLN A 53 -12.76 -7.67 -5.51
CA GLN A 53 -13.36 -6.35 -5.34
C GLN A 53 -12.80 -5.35 -6.35
N TYR A 54 -11.47 -5.31 -6.53
CA TYR A 54 -10.83 -4.39 -7.47
C TYR A 54 -11.27 -4.69 -8.91
N ALA A 55 -11.28 -5.96 -9.32
CA ALA A 55 -11.70 -6.39 -10.66
C ALA A 55 -13.17 -6.09 -10.97
N ALA A 56 -14.03 -5.99 -9.95
CA ALA A 56 -15.44 -5.63 -10.14
C ALA A 56 -15.68 -4.11 -10.23
N ALA A 57 -14.68 -3.29 -9.89
CA ALA A 57 -14.76 -1.83 -9.89
C ALA A 57 -14.20 -1.17 -11.16
N ILE A 58 -13.65 -1.97 -12.08
CA ILE A 58 -13.16 -1.60 -13.42
C ILE A 58 -14.16 -2.05 -14.49
#